data_AF-A0A444JFU1-F1
#
_entry.id   AF-A0A444JFU1-F1
#
_cell.length_a   1.000
_cell.length_b   1.000
_cell.length_c   1.000
_cell.angle_alpha   90.00
_cell.angle_beta   90.00
_cell.angle_gamma   90.00
#
_symmetry.space_group_name_H-M   'P 1'
#
loop_
_entity.id
_entity.type
_entity.pdbx_description
1 polymer ?
#
loop_
_entity_poly.entity_id
_entity_poly.type
_entity_poly.pdbx_seq_one_letter_code
_entity_poly.pdbx_strand_id
1 'polypeptide(L)' 'MLLGAFSHEYFPKISNTGDMLVFGASTGGHEHDRADYEIFLWPIGSPMGNTARLSFHTGNDNWPDIYLINHP' A
#
# COMPACT_ATOMS: atom_id res chain seq x y z
N MET A 1 4.43 11.15 2.85
CA MET A 1 5.21 10.26 1.97
C MET A 1 5.99 9.29 2.82
N LEU A 2 6.03 8.02 2.42
CA LEU A 2 7.01 7.07 2.96
C LEU A 2 8.43 7.62 2.73
N LEU A 3 9.30 7.48 3.73
CA LEU A 3 10.70 7.88 3.61
C LEU A 3 11.52 6.68 3.10
N GLY A 4 12.51 6.93 2.25
CA GLY A 4 13.45 5.91 1.77
C GLY A 4 13.05 5.30 0.42
N ALA A 5 13.36 4.02 0.22
CA ALA A 5 13.25 3.38 -1.10
C ALA A 5 11.83 3.44 -1.69
N PHE A 6 10.78 3.37 -0.86
CA PHE A 6 9.38 3.36 -1.28
C PHE A 6 8.73 4.76 -1.34
N SER A 7 9.47 5.80 -1.74
CA SER A 7 9.00 7.19 -1.66
C SER A 7 7.94 7.61 -2.69
N HIS A 8 7.48 6.69 -3.53
CA HIS A 8 6.46 6.95 -4.56
C HIS A 8 5.28 5.99 -4.36
N GLU A 9 4.14 6.55 -3.97
CA GLU A 9 2.91 5.81 -3.71
C GLU A 9 1.96 5.78 -4.93
N TYR A 10 1.28 4.65 -5.11
CA TYR A 10 0.42 4.34 -6.26
C TYR A 10 -0.87 3.66 -5.81
N PHE A 11 -1.91 3.79 -6.65
CA PHE A 11 -3.17 3.05 -6.54
C PHE A 11 -3.85 3.11 -5.14
N PRO A 12 -4.01 4.30 -4.54
CA PRO A 12 -4.60 4.40 -3.21
C PRO A 12 -6.07 3.92 -3.22
N LYS A 13 -6.43 3.10 -2.23
CA LYS A 13 -7.79 2.66 -1.93
C LYS A 13 -8.08 2.77 -0.44
N ILE A 14 -9.25 3.30 -0.11
CA ILE A 14 -9.75 3.36 1.27
C ILE A 14 -10.58 2.10 1.51
N SER A 15 -10.34 1.45 2.65
CA SER A 15 -11.14 0.32 3.14
C SER A 15 -12.63 0.62 3.25
N ASN A 16 -13.46 -0.42 3.29
CA ASN A 16 -14.91 -0.32 3.52
C ASN A 16 -15.30 0.33 4.86
N THR A 17 -14.40 0.35 5.85
CA THR A 17 -14.60 0.99 7.16
C THR A 17 -14.16 2.45 7.20
N GLY A 18 -13.44 2.93 6.16
CA GLY A 18 -13.04 4.32 6.04
C GLY A 18 -11.82 4.73 6.87
N ASP A 19 -11.21 3.81 7.62
CA ASP A 19 -10.13 4.08 8.58
C ASP A 19 -8.76 3.53 8.16
N MET A 20 -8.70 2.70 7.12
CA MET A 20 -7.45 2.20 6.54
C MET A 20 -7.30 2.64 5.08
N LEU A 21 -6.05 2.98 4.70
CA LEU A 21 -5.61 3.21 3.33
C LEU A 21 -4.67 2.07 2.91
N VAL A 22 -4.99 1.40 1.81
CA VAL A 22 -4.08 0.47 1.13
C VAL A 22 -3.53 1.13 -0.13
N PHE A 23 -2.26 0.93 -0.43
CA PHE A 23 -1.59 1.50 -1.60
C PHE A 23 -0.38 0.65 -2.00
N GLY A 24 0.05 0.78 -3.26
CA GLY A 24 1.31 0.23 -3.74
C GLY A 24 2.44 1.26 -3.64
N ALA A 25 3.67 0.82 -3.44
CA ALA A 25 4.84 1.68 -3.62
C ALA A 25 6.02 0.85 -4.16
N SER A 26 6.88 1.46 -4.97
CA SER A 26 8.03 0.78 -5.57
C SER A 26 9.34 1.46 -5.18
N THR A 27 10.46 0.78 -5.40
CA THR A 27 11.79 1.36 -5.22
C THR A 27 12.28 2.20 -6.41
N GLY A 28 11.37 2.65 -7.28
CA GLY A 28 11.67 3.49 -8.45
C GLY A 28 11.03 3.02 -9.78
N GLY A 29 10.50 1.80 -9.83
CA GLY A 29 9.74 1.31 -10.98
C GLY A 29 8.37 1.98 -11.09
N HIS A 30 7.95 2.35 -12.30
CA HIS A 30 6.70 3.12 -12.51
C HIS A 30 5.85 2.61 -13.69
N GLU A 31 6.30 1.55 -14.38
CA GLU A 31 5.52 0.92 -15.43
C GLU A 31 4.54 -0.06 -14.78
N HIS A 32 3.24 0.17 -14.97
CA HIS A 32 2.22 -0.47 -14.14
C HIS A 32 2.11 -1.99 -14.31
N ASP A 33 2.56 -2.54 -15.44
CA ASP A 33 2.47 -3.96 -15.78
C ASP A 33 3.76 -4.74 -15.43
N ARG A 34 4.82 -4.03 -15.04
CA ARG A 34 6.16 -4.62 -14.80
C ARG A 34 6.83 -4.19 -13.52
N ALA A 35 6.48 -3.02 -12.97
CA ALA A 35 7.14 -2.52 -11.79
C ALA A 35 6.85 -3.40 -10.59
N ASP A 36 7.91 -3.63 -9.81
CA ASP A 36 7.88 -4.34 -8.54
C ASP A 36 7.34 -3.39 -7.47
N TYR A 37 6.02 -3.36 -7.38
CA TYR A 37 5.32 -2.67 -6.32
C TYR A 37 5.20 -3.58 -5.12
N GLU A 38 5.25 -2.99 -3.94
CA GLU A 38 4.94 -3.66 -2.70
C GLU A 38 3.69 -3.02 -2.11
N ILE A 39 2.83 -3.84 -1.49
CA ILE A 39 1.57 -3.38 -0.92
C ILE A 39 1.80 -2.91 0.51
N PHE A 40 1.24 -1.75 0.82
CA PHE A 40 1.30 -1.13 2.15
C PHE A 40 -0.10 -0.85 2.68
N LEU A 41 -0.24 -0.92 4.00
CA LEU A 41 -1.45 -0.57 4.74
C LEU A 41 -1.12 0.49 5.78
N TRP A 42 -1.91 1.56 5.80
CA TRP A 42 -1.74 2.66 6.73
C TRP A 42 -3.06 3.01 7.44
N PRO A 43 -3.08 3.10 8.78
CA PRO A 43 -4.22 3.63 9.53
C PRO A 43 -4.35 5.14 9.30
N ILE A 44 -5.47 5.57 8.74
CA ILE A 44 -5.72 6.97 8.38
C ILE A 44 -5.72 7.83 9.66
N GLY A 45 -4.99 8.94 9.61
CA GLY A 45 -4.84 9.86 10.74
C GLY A 45 -3.76 9.46 11.75
N SER A 46 -3.13 8.29 11.60
CA SER A 46 -1.93 7.92 12.36
C SER A 46 -0.64 8.48 11.73
N PRO A 47 0.47 8.59 12.46
CA PRO A 47 1.76 8.93 11.84
C PRO A 47 2.12 7.96 10.71
N MET A 48 2.69 8.46 9.60
CA MET A 48 3.07 7.62 8.45
C MET A 48 4.05 6.48 8.81
N GLY A 49 4.82 6.64 9.89
CA GLY A 49 5.67 5.57 10.43
C GLY A 49 4.92 4.32 10.91
N ASN A 50 3.60 4.41 11.07
CA ASN A 50 2.73 3.27 11.41
C ASN A 50 2.28 2.47 10.17
N THR A 51 2.82 2.77 8.99
CA THR A 51 2.52 2.01 7.77
C THR A 51 3.15 0.62 7.85
N ALA A 52 2.38 -0.42 7.56
CA ALA A 52 2.86 -1.79 7.45
C ALA A 52 3.02 -2.21 5.99
N ARG A 53 4.09 -2.94 5.67
CA ARG A 53 4.26 -3.63 4.38
C ARG A 53 3.61 -5.00 4.44
N LEU A 54 2.81 -5.34 3.43
CA LEU A 54 2.01 -6.56 3.36
C LEU A 54 2.58 -7.60 2.38
N SER A 55 3.17 -7.17 1.26
CA SER A 55 3.83 -8.08 0.31
C SER A 55 5.35 -7.98 0.39
N PHE A 56 6.05 -8.99 -0.13
CA PHE A 56 7.51 -9.09 -0.10
C PHE A 56 8.11 -9.75 -1.35
N HIS A 57 7.29 -9.95 -2.38
CA HIS A 57 7.67 -10.72 -3.56
C HIS A 57 8.10 -9.76 -4.67
N THR A 58 9.13 -10.11 -5.45
CA THR A 58 9.69 -9.24 -6.51
C THR A 58 8.84 -9.20 -7.79
N GLY A 59 7.53 -9.36 -7.64
CA GLY A 59 6.56 -9.47 -8.73
C GLY A 59 5.77 -8.18 -8.85
N ASN A 60 4.93 -8.09 -9.87
CA ASN A 60 4.08 -6.91 -10.00
C ASN A 60 2.88 -7.03 -9.04
N ASP A 61 2.94 -6.36 -7.88
CA ASP A 61 1.79 -6.23 -6.97
C ASP A 61 1.04 -4.91 -7.22
N ASN A 62 0.22 -4.86 -8.27
CA ASN A 62 -0.55 -3.67 -8.62
C ASN A 62 -2.02 -3.73 -8.17
N TRP A 63 -2.67 -2.56 -8.16
CA TRP A 63 -4.10 -2.39 -7.89
C TRP A 63 -4.63 -3.07 -6.61
N PRO A 64 -4.03 -2.79 -5.44
CA PRO A 64 -4.53 -3.37 -4.19
C PRO A 64 -5.95 -2.90 -3.88
N ASP A 65 -6.68 -3.75 -3.17
CA ASP A 65 -7.93 -3.42 -2.51
C ASP A 65 -7.99 -4.13 -1.15
N ILE A 66 -8.73 -3.59 -0.20
CA ILE A 66 -8.88 -4.17 1.13
C ILE A 66 -10.32 -4.09 1.62
N TYR A 67 -10.81 -5.24 2.10
CA TYR A 67 -12.11 -5.36 2.73
C TYR A 67 -11.93 -5.93 4.14
N LEU A 68 -12.38 -5.19 5.14
CA LEU A 68 -12.31 -5.56 6.55
C LEU A 68 -13.66 -6.10 7.01
N ILE A 69 -13.62 -7.28 7.61
CA ILE A 69 -14.76 -7.92 8.25
C ILE A 69 -14.54 -7.84 9.76
N ASN A 70 -15.48 -7.22 10.47
CA ASN A 70 -15.53 -7.36 11.91
C ASN A 70 -16.03 -8.76 12.24
N HIS A 71 -15.17 -9.57 12.86
CA HIS A 71 -15.65 -10.80 13.50
C HIS A 71 -16.34 -10.42 14.82
N PRO A 72 -17.56 -10.93 15.07
CA PRO A 72 -18.29 -10.69 16.32
C PRO A 72 -17.62 -11.35 17.53
#